data_AF-A0A850M6N0-F1
#
_entry.id   AF-A0A850M6N0-F1
#
_cell.length_a   1.000
_cell.length_b   1.000
_cell.length_c   1.000
_cell.angle_alpha   90.00
_cell.angle_beta   90.00
_cell.angle_gamma   90.00
#
_symmetry.space_group_name_H-M   'P 1'
#
loop_
_entity.id
_entity.type
_entity.pdbx_description
1 polymer ?
#
loop_
_entity_poly.entity_id
_entity_poly.type
_entity_poly.pdbx_seq_one_letter_code
_entity_poly.pdbx_strand_id
1 'polypeptide(L)' 'MRLVTVHLPKSYIEGLEELVKEHLYPNRSEAIRVAVRDMLKAELWKK' A
#
# COMPACT_ATOMS: atom_id res chain seq x y z
N MET A 1 -10.74 1.01 11.47
CA MET A 1 -10.32 0.57 10.12
C MET A 1 -11.41 -0.34 9.56
N ARG A 2 -11.71 -0.30 8.25
CA ARG A 2 -12.64 -1.24 7.60
C ARG A 2 -11.84 -2.25 6.77
N LEU A 3 -12.24 -3.52 6.78
CA LEU A 3 -11.62 -4.56 5.95
C LEU A 3 -12.03 -4.35 4.50
N VAL A 4 -11.05 -4.28 3.60
CA VAL A 4 -11.25 -4.22 2.15
C VAL A 4 -10.43 -5.35 1.54
N THR A 5 -11.09 -6.22 0.78
CA THR A 5 -10.42 -7.30 0.04
C THR A 5 -10.22 -6.84 -1.39
N VAL A 6 -8.97 -6.86 -1.85
CA VAL A 6 -8.59 -6.51 -3.23
C VAL A 6 -7.83 -7.67 -3.85
N HIS A 7 -8.04 -7.91 -5.14
CA HIS A 7 -7.27 -8.88 -5.90
C HIS A 7 -6.10 -8.15 -6.58
N LEU A 8 -4.88 -8.55 -6.26
CA LEU A 8 -3.66 -7.99 -6.83
C LEU A 8 -2.87 -9.09 -7.54
N PRO A 9 -2.18 -8.77 -8.65
CA PRO A 9 -1.27 -9.72 -9.30
C PRO A 9 -0.13 -10.12 -8.36
N LYS A 10 0.40 -11.33 -8.53
CA LYS A 10 1.47 -11.88 -7.67
C LYS A 10 2.69 -10.96 -7.57
N SER A 11 3.11 -10.37 -8.69
CA SER A 11 4.27 -9.47 -8.74
C SER A 11 4.14 -8.25 -7.82
N TYR A 12 2.92 -7.74 -7.60
CA TYR A 12 2.69 -6.62 -6.68
C TYR A 12 2.74 -7.07 -5.22
N ILE A 13 2.27 -8.29 -4.94
CA ILE A 13 2.36 -8.88 -3.60
C ILE A 13 3.81 -9.15 -3.24
N GLU A 14 4.60 -9.67 -4.18
CA GLU A 14 6.03 -9.92 -4.01
C GLU A 14 6.79 -8.60 -3.74
N GLY A 15 6.54 -7.55 -4.53
CA GLY A 15 7.12 -6.23 -4.28
C GLY A 15 6.71 -5.64 -2.92
N LEU A 16 5.46 -5.82 -2.50
CA LEU A 16 5.02 -5.42 -1.15
C LEU A 16 5.70 -6.20 -0.04
N GLU A 17 5.97 -7.49 -0.25
CA GLU A 17 6.72 -8.31 0.71
C GLU A 17 8.18 -7.90 0.82
N GLU A 18 8.81 -7.54 -0.30
CA GLU A 18 10.18 -7.04 -0.33
C GLU A 18 10.31 -5.73 0.44
N LEU A 19 9.37 -4.78 0.24
CA LEU A 19 9.32 -3.53 1.01
C LEU A 19 9.15 -3.76 2.53
N VAL A 20 8.44 -4.82 2.93
CA VAL A 20 8.29 -5.18 4.34
C VAL A 20 9.57 -5.87 4.86
N LYS A 21 10.23 -6.70 4.05
CA LYS A 21 11.52 -7.33 4.38
C LYS A 21 12.63 -6.31 4.55
N GLU A 22 12.63 -5.24 3.78
CA GLU A 22 13.56 -4.11 3.91
C GLU A 22 13.28 -3.21 5.12
N HIS A 23 12.30 -3.58 5.98
CA HIS A 23 11.87 -2.81 7.14
C HIS A 23 11.35 -1.39 6.84
N LEU A 24 11.04 -1.09 5.58
CA LEU A 24 10.43 0.20 5.18
C LEU A 24 9.00 0.30 5.69
N TYR A 25 8.29 -0.83 5.78
CA TYR A 25 6.94 -0.90 6.32
C TYR A 25 6.78 -2.05 7.32
N PRO A 26 6.00 -1.86 8.41
CA PRO A 26 5.79 -2.90 9.41
C PRO A 26 4.99 -4.10 8.90
N ASN A 27 4.10 -3.89 7.92
CA ASN A 27 3.26 -4.93 7.34
C ASN A 27 2.74 -4.53 5.96
N ARG A 28 2.31 -5.52 5.17
CA ARG A 28 1.74 -5.32 3.82
C ARG A 28 0.55 -4.36 3.85
N SER A 29 -0.30 -4.44 4.88
CA SER A 29 -1.47 -3.57 5.02
C SER A 29 -1.11 -2.12 5.31
N GLU A 30 0.04 -1.84 5.93
CA GLU A 30 0.59 -0.51 6.17
C GLU A 30 1.08 0.09 4.85
N ALA A 31 1.86 -0.68 4.09
CA ALA A 31 2.38 -0.28 2.80
C ALA A 31 1.24 0.09 1.84
N ILE A 32 0.19 -0.74 1.77
CA ILE A 32 -1.00 -0.46 0.96
C ILE A 32 -1.71 0.82 1.45
N ARG A 33 -1.90 0.99 2.77
CA ARG A 33 -2.54 2.19 3.33
C ARG A 33 -1.76 3.46 3.04
N VAL A 34 -0.43 3.40 3.11
CA VAL A 34 0.47 4.51 2.80
C VAL A 34 0.36 4.88 1.32
N ALA A 35 0.43 3.89 0.42
CA ALA A 35 0.28 4.11 -1.02
C ALA A 35 -1.07 4.76 -1.36
N VAL A 36 -2.18 4.25 -0.79
CA VAL A 36 -3.53 4.81 -1.00
C VAL A 36 -3.62 6.24 -0.46
N ARG A 37 -3.08 6.50 0.73
CA ARG A 37 -3.10 7.85 1.32
C ARG A 37 -2.32 8.83 0.45
N ASP A 38 -1.14 8.44 -0.02
CA ASP A 38 -0.27 9.32 -0.79
C ASP A 38 -0.85 9.58 -2.18
N MET A 39 -1.50 8.58 -2.79
CA MET A 39 -2.31 8.74 -4.00
C MET A 39 -3.47 9.73 -3.79
N LEU A 40 -4.25 9.56 -2.72
CA LEU A 40 -5.38 10.48 -2.41
C LEU A 40 -4.90 11.90 -2.14
N LYS A 41 -3.77 12.07 -1.44
CA LYS A 41 -3.14 13.38 -1.23
C LYS A 41 -2.75 14.04 -2.55
N ALA A 42 -2.15 13.27 -3.46
CA ALA A 42 -1.66 13.78 -4.74
C ALA A 42 -2.80 14.17 -5.69
N GLU A 43 -3.85 13.36 -5.77
CA GLU A 43 -4.95 13.56 -6.73
C GLU A 43 -6.09 14.42 -6.21
N LEU A 44 -6.46 14.28 -4.93
CA LEU A 44 -7.70 14.83 -4.39
C LEU A 44 -7.50 16.16 -3.64
N TRP A 45 -6.32 16.38 -3.05
CA TRP A 45 -6.00 17.59 -2.28
C TRP A 45 -5.16 18.63 -3.03
N LYS A 46 -4.88 18.41 -4.32
CA LYS A 46 -4.35 19.45 -5.23
C LYS A 46 -5.44 20.24 -5.97
N LYS A 47 -6.72 19.97 -5.68
CA LYS A 47 -7.86 20.67 -6.28
C LYS A 47 -8.45 21.69 -5.32
#